data_AF-B7USZ0-F1
#
_entry.id   AF-B7USZ0-F1
#
_cell.length_a   1.000
_cell.length_b   1.000
_cell.length_c   1.000
_cell.angle_alpha   90.00
_cell.angle_beta   90.00
_cell.angle_gamma   90.00
#
_symmetry.space_group_name_H-M   'P 1'
#
loop_
_entity.id
_entity.type
_entity.pdbx_description
1 polymer ?
#
loop_
_entity_poly.entity_id
_entity_poly.type
_entity_poly.pdbx_seq_one_letter_code
_entity_poly.pdbx_strand_id
1 'polypeptide(L)'
;MKIELITTKQFIEQAEYYFRSYMDGLRRNAPDDFYYFINNKYNMNDIMESIIKKTRYHFYDDSEEGKRNRIYGEVSHSKVKQHLRQLWIIYKCVYR
;
A
#
# COMPACT_ATOMS: atom_id res chain seq x y z
N MET A 1 9.63 -19.79 4.03
CA MET A 1 8.75 -20.57 4.93
C MET A 1 7.29 -20.40 4.47
N LYS A 2 6.43 -21.44 4.45
CA LYS A 2 5.08 -21.36 3.82
C LYS A 2 4.16 -20.30 4.46
N ILE A 3 4.31 -20.07 5.76
CA ILE A 3 3.50 -19.11 6.54
C ILE A 3 3.84 -17.66 6.17
N GLU A 4 5.12 -17.28 6.17
CA GLU A 4 5.60 -15.95 5.76
C GLU A 4 5.09 -15.52 4.38
N LEU A 5 5.00 -16.46 3.44
CA LEU A 5 4.51 -16.20 2.09
C LEU A 5 3.01 -15.88 2.06
N ILE A 6 2.21 -16.54 2.90
CA ILE A 6 0.77 -16.27 3.04
C ILE A 6 0.56 -14.92 3.73
N THR A 7 1.25 -14.68 4.85
CA THR A 7 1.14 -13.44 5.64
C THR A 7 1.57 -12.22 4.83
N THR A 8 2.66 -12.34 4.07
CA THR A 8 3.12 -11.27 3.16
C THR A 8 2.09 -11.01 2.06
N LYS A 9 1.45 -12.05 1.51
CA LYS A 9 0.43 -11.89 0.47
C LYS A 9 -0.79 -11.13 1.00
N GLN A 10 -1.31 -11.50 2.17
CA GLN A 10 -2.43 -10.79 2.81
C GLN A 10 -2.09 -9.33 3.09
N PHE A 11 -0.85 -9.07 3.54
CA PHE A 11 -0.39 -7.70 3.73
C PHE A 11 -0.35 -6.90 2.43
N ILE A 12 0.15 -7.51 1.34
CA ILE A 12 0.20 -6.90 0.01
C ILE A 12 -1.21 -6.56 -0.49
N GLU A 13 -2.16 -7.49 -0.39
CA GLU A 13 -3.55 -7.29 -0.85
C GLU A 13 -4.19 -6.07 -0.18
N GLN A 14 -4.02 -5.92 1.13
CA GLN A 14 -4.55 -4.78 1.88
C GLN A 14 -3.81 -3.46 1.56
N ALA A 15 -2.48 -3.51 1.40
CA ALA A 15 -1.69 -2.34 1.02
C ALA A 15 -2.05 -1.86 -0.40
N GLU A 16 -2.27 -2.78 -1.34
CA GLU A 16 -2.73 -2.47 -2.68
C GLU A 16 -4.12 -1.82 -2.67
N TYR A 17 -5.05 -2.35 -1.87
CA TYR A 17 -6.38 -1.75 -1.71
C TYR A 17 -6.27 -0.28 -1.25
N TYR A 18 -5.46 0.00 -0.22
CA TYR A 18 -5.25 1.36 0.25
C TYR A 18 -4.54 2.25 -0.78
N PHE A 19 -3.56 1.72 -1.51
CA PHE A 19 -2.89 2.46 -2.58
C PHE A 19 -3.87 2.88 -3.67
N ARG A 20 -4.68 1.93 -4.19
CA ARG A 20 -5.65 2.21 -5.25
C ARG A 20 -6.71 3.20 -4.79
N SER A 21 -7.27 3.00 -3.60
CA SER A 21 -8.27 3.91 -3.03
C SER A 21 -7.74 5.33 -2.87
N TYR A 22 -6.49 5.49 -2.42
CA TYR A 22 -5.84 6.79 -2.32
C TYR A 22 -5.64 7.42 -3.70
N MET A 23 -5.07 6.69 -4.66
CA MET A 23 -4.80 7.20 -6.00
C MET A 23 -6.07 7.56 -6.75
N ASP A 24 -7.13 6.76 -6.64
CA ASP A 24 -8.42 7.04 -7.26
C ASP A 24 -9.12 8.25 -6.61
N GLY A 25 -9.05 8.37 -5.29
CA GLY A 25 -9.56 9.54 -4.56
C GLY A 25 -8.83 10.82 -4.97
N LEU A 26 -7.51 10.77 -5.02
CA LEU A 26 -6.66 11.88 -5.43
C LEU A 26 -6.96 12.30 -6.87
N ARG A 27 -7.05 11.34 -7.80
CA ARG A 27 -7.39 11.61 -9.20
C ARG A 27 -8.76 12.26 -9.38
N ARG A 28 -9.76 11.86 -8.59
CA ARG A 28 -11.13 12.39 -8.70
C ARG A 28 -11.28 13.77 -8.08
N ASN A 29 -10.61 14.01 -6.95
CA ASN A 29 -10.85 15.18 -6.12
C ASN A 29 -9.78 16.27 -6.27
N ALA A 30 -8.56 15.89 -6.66
CA ALA A 30 -7.40 16.78 -6.80
C ALA A 30 -6.49 16.28 -7.95
N PRO A 31 -6.94 16.39 -9.22
CA PRO A 31 -6.22 15.84 -10.36
C PRO A 31 -4.82 16.45 -10.56
N ASP A 32 -4.63 17.74 -10.27
CA ASP A 32 -3.31 18.39 -10.38
C ASP A 32 -2.31 17.77 -9.41
N ASP A 33 -2.73 17.57 -8.16
CA ASP A 33 -1.93 16.88 -7.15
C ASP A 33 -1.64 15.43 -7.57
N PHE A 34 -2.62 14.73 -8.15
CA PHE A 34 -2.42 13.39 -8.69
C PHE A 34 -1.28 13.35 -9.72
N TYR A 35 -1.29 14.25 -10.72
CA TYR A 35 -0.25 14.31 -11.75
C TYR A 35 1.10 14.78 -11.21
N TYR A 36 1.10 15.65 -10.19
CA TYR A 36 2.31 16.04 -9.49
C TYR A 36 2.95 14.85 -8.73
N PHE A 37 2.15 14.12 -7.95
CA PHE A 37 2.63 13.01 -7.12
C PHE A 37 3.05 11.79 -7.95
N ILE A 38 2.28 11.41 -8.96
CA ILE A 38 2.59 10.25 -9.80
C ILE A 38 3.92 10.40 -10.55
N ASN A 39 4.34 11.63 -10.84
CA ASN A 39 5.58 11.93 -11.53
C ASN A 39 6.76 12.18 -10.58
N ASN A 40 6.52 12.39 -9.29
CA ASN A 40 7.56 12.64 -8.29
C ASN A 40 7.89 11.38 -7.46
N LYS A 41 9.12 10.88 -7.62
CA LYS A 41 9.61 9.67 -6.91
C LYS A 41 9.64 9.82 -5.40
N TYR A 42 10.01 10.99 -4.87
CA TYR A 42 10.14 11.19 -3.43
C TYR A 42 8.76 11.17 -2.77
N ASN A 43 7.82 11.96 -3.30
CA ASN A 43 6.46 11.98 -2.79
C ASN A 43 5.80 10.60 -2.86
N MET A 44 6.07 9.86 -3.94
CA MET A 44 5.51 8.51 -4.09
C MET A 44 6.10 7.52 -3.06
N ASN A 45 7.39 7.63 -2.71
CA ASN A 45 7.94 6.82 -1.63
C ASN A 45 7.25 7.14 -0.30
N ASP A 46 6.99 8.42 -0.01
CA ASP A 46 6.32 8.83 1.23
C ASP A 46 4.87 8.30 1.28
N ILE A 47 4.16 8.35 0.15
CA ILE A 47 2.83 7.74 0.01
C ILE A 47 2.89 6.22 0.28
N MET A 48 3.88 5.52 -0.28
CA MET A 48 4.06 4.08 -0.04
C MET A 48 4.35 3.76 1.43
N GLU A 49 5.22 4.53 2.11
CA GLU A 49 5.50 4.34 3.54
C GLU A 49 4.24 4.61 4.39
N SER A 50 3.46 5.64 4.04
CA SER A 50 2.18 5.94 4.71
C SER A 50 1.18 4.81 4.55
N ILE A 51 1.07 4.22 3.34
CA ILE A 51 0.22 3.05 3.08
C ILE A 51 0.69 1.83 3.86
N ILE A 52 1.99 1.56 3.92
CA ILE A 52 2.54 0.45 4.72
C ILE A 52 2.22 0.67 6.19
N LYS A 53 2.39 1.89 6.72
CA LYS A 53 2.06 2.23 8.10
C LYS A 53 0.57 2.00 8.39
N LYS A 54 -0.31 2.47 7.51
CA LYS A 54 -1.77 2.24 7.62
C LYS A 54 -2.12 0.75 7.59
N THR A 55 -1.47 -0.01 6.71
CA THR A 55 -1.66 -1.46 6.60
C THR A 55 -1.19 -2.18 7.87
N ARG A 56 -0.08 -1.74 8.49
CA ARG A 56 0.35 -2.28 9.78
C ARG A 56 -0.68 -2.03 10.88
N TYR A 57 -1.26 -0.83 10.96
CA TYR A 57 -2.32 -0.57 11.92
C TYR A 57 -3.53 -1.46 11.68
N HIS A 58 -3.94 -1.68 10.43
CA HIS A 58 -5.06 -2.58 10.13
C HIS A 58 -4.87 -4.00 10.68
N PHE A 59 -3.64 -4.53 10.62
CA PHE A 59 -3.34 -5.92 11.02
C PHE A 59 -2.87 -6.08 12.46
N TYR A 60 -2.24 -5.06 13.04
CA TYR A 60 -1.56 -5.16 14.33
C TYR A 60 -2.08 -4.17 15.36
N ASP A 61 -3.23 -3.53 15.12
CA ASP A 61 -3.96 -2.81 16.15
C ASP A 61 -4.46 -3.78 17.24
N ASP A 62 -4.34 -3.35 18.50
CA ASP A 62 -4.69 -4.13 19.68
C ASP A 62 -6.13 -3.92 20.14
N SER A 63 -6.89 -3.04 19.45
CA SER A 63 -8.33 -2.91 19.63
C SER A 63 -9.07 -4.23 19.33
N GLU A 64 -10.29 -4.39 19.85
CA GLU A 64 -11.09 -5.59 19.57
C GLU A 64 -11.40 -5.76 18.08
N GLU A 65 -11.54 -4.66 17.36
CA GLU A 65 -11.71 -4.65 15.91
C GLU A 65 -10.41 -5.03 15.18
N GLY A 66 -9.26 -4.51 15.65
CA GLY A 66 -7.93 -4.86 15.13
C GLY A 66 -7.59 -6.34 15.30
N LYS A 67 -8.00 -6.96 16.42
CA LYS A 67 -7.82 -8.40 16.66
C LYS A 67 -8.50 -9.29 15.62
N ARG A 68 -9.60 -8.84 15.00
CA ARG A 68 -10.31 -9.62 13.97
C ARG A 68 -9.53 -9.70 12.66
N ASN A 69 -8.77 -8.66 12.35
CA ASN A 69 -8.00 -8.58 11.11
C ASN A 69 -6.61 -9.18 11.26
N ARG A 70 -6.17 -9.53 12.48
CA ARG A 70 -4.79 -9.91 12.79
C ARG A 70 -4.25 -11.02 11.91
N ILE A 71 -3.08 -10.77 11.33
CA ILE A 71 -2.29 -11.80 10.63
C ILE A 71 -1.16 -12.28 11.53
N TYR A 72 -0.83 -13.57 11.40
CA TYR A 72 0.21 -14.23 12.18
C TYR A 72 1.40 -14.59 11.30
N GLY A 73 2.60 -14.36 11.81
CA GLY A 73 3.85 -14.60 11.08
C GLY A 73 4.53 -13.33 10.57
N GLU A 74 5.70 -13.51 9.98
CA GLU A 74 6.52 -12.41 9.47
C GLU A 74 6.03 -11.90 8.12
N VAL A 75 6.12 -10.58 7.94
CA VAL A 75 5.84 -9.90 6.67
C VAL A 75 7.16 -9.48 6.04
N SER A 76 7.37 -9.89 4.79
CA SER A 76 8.50 -9.43 4.00
C SER A 76 8.26 -8.00 3.49
N HIS A 77 8.71 -7.00 4.25
CA HIS A 77 8.53 -5.58 3.88
C HIS A 77 9.21 -5.20 2.56
N SER A 78 10.30 -5.87 2.18
CA SER A 78 10.95 -5.66 0.87
C SER A 78 10.03 -6.05 -0.28
N LYS A 79 9.33 -7.20 -0.18
CA LYS A 79 8.34 -7.64 -1.17
C LYS A 79 7.13 -6.70 -1.23
N VAL A 80 6.65 -6.21 -0.09
CA VAL A 80 5.57 -5.22 -0.05
C VAL A 80 5.96 -3.94 -0.79
N LYS A 81 7.15 -3.38 -0.50
CA LYS A 81 7.65 -2.17 -1.18
C LYS A 81 7.86 -2.41 -2.68
N GLN A 82 8.37 -3.58 -3.06
CA GLN A 82 8.53 -3.96 -4.47
C GLN A 82 7.20 -3.98 -5.21
N HIS A 83 6.17 -4.58 -4.61
CA HIS A 83 4.82 -4.64 -5.18
C HIS A 83 4.21 -3.26 -5.37
N LEU A 84 4.26 -2.39 -4.34
CA LEU A 84 3.76 -1.03 -4.45
C LEU A 84 4.47 -0.23 -5.55
N ARG A 85 5.79 -0.41 -5.72
CA ARG A 85 6.54 0.21 -6.82
C ARG A 85 6.07 -0.26 -8.20
N GLN A 86 5.76 -1.54 -8.37
CA GLN A 86 5.20 -2.06 -9.61
C GLN A 86 3.83 -1.43 -9.90
N LEU A 87 2.97 -1.29 -8.89
CA LEU A 87 1.69 -0.59 -9.02
C LEU A 87 1.88 0.87 -9.44
N TRP A 88 2.80 1.59 -8.81
CA TRP A 88 3.12 2.96 -9.20
C TRP A 88 3.55 3.07 -10.66
N ILE A 89 4.44 2.18 -11.12
CA ILE A 89 4.88 2.15 -12.52
C ILE A 89 3.69 1.93 -13.46
N ILE A 90 2.78 1.00 -13.13
CA ILE A 90 1.54 0.76 -13.90
C ILE A 90 0.70 2.03 -13.96
N TYR A 91 0.44 2.67 -12.82
CA TYR A 91 -0.31 3.93 -12.76
C TYR A 91 0.34 5.00 -13.64
N LYS A 92 1.66 5.17 -13.55
CA LYS A 92 2.40 6.15 -14.35
C LYS A 92 2.31 5.86 -15.86
N CYS A 93 2.22 4.60 -16.26
CA CYS A 93 2.03 4.22 -17.65
C CYS A 93 0.60 4.48 -18.15
N VAL A 94 -0.41 4.24 -17.31
CA VAL A 94 -1.83 4.40 -17.67
C VAL A 94 -2.24 5.87 -17.75
N TYR A 95 -1.73 6.69 -16.82
CA TYR A 95 -2.12 8.10 -16.68
C TYR A 95 -1.00 9.04 -17.13
N ARG A 96 -0.26 8.66 -18.16
CA ARG A 96 0.87 9.42 -18.69
C ARG A 96 0.43 10.55 -19.61
#